data_AF-A0A2I3H898-F1
#
_entry.id   AF-A0A2I3H898-F1
#
_cell.length_a   1.000
_cell.length_b   1.000
_cell.length_c   1.000
_cell.angle_alpha   90.00
_cell.angle_beta   90.00
_cell.angle_gamma   90.00
#
_symmetry.space_group_name_H-M   'P 1'
#
loop_
_entity.id
_entity.type
_entity.pdbx_description
1 polymer ?
#
loop_
_entity_poly.entity_id
_entity_poly.type
_entity_poly.pdbx_seq_one_letter_code
_entity_poly.pdbx_strand_id
1 'polypeptide(L)'
;MPQKTKAVVVLNRTVEKESVKCAQYWPTDDQKMLFKDTGFKDVKSYYTVHLLRLENINSGETRTISHFHYTTWPDFGAPESPASFLNFLFKVRESGSLNPDHGPAVIHCSEGTGCSGTFSLVDTCLVLMGKGDYINIKQVLLNMRKYRMGLIQTPDQLRFTYMAIIASKCIKVDSSIQKWWKEFSKENLAPAFDHSPNKIMTEKYNGNRIGLEEEKLTDDRYTMEENSENALRKHILEDRKSTTAQKVQQMKQRLNENERKRKSETPSLSLTAMGYETFLFPKTF
;
A
#
# COMPACT_ATOMS: atom_id res chain seq x y z
N MET A 1 13.40 22.03 13.85
CA MET A 1 13.10 21.29 15.10
C MET A 1 12.95 19.80 14.77
N PRO A 2 13.60 18.88 15.49
CA PRO A 2 13.40 17.45 15.31
C PRO A 2 11.94 17.07 15.59
N GLN A 3 11.33 16.23 14.75
CA GLN A 3 9.90 15.89 14.80
C GLN A 3 9.48 15.00 15.97
N LYS A 4 10.37 14.66 16.93
CA LYS A 4 10.09 13.86 18.14
C LYS A 4 9.19 12.62 17.92
N THR A 5 9.36 11.94 16.79
CA THR A 5 8.57 10.76 16.43
C THR A 5 8.86 9.59 17.38
N LYS A 6 7.84 8.79 17.69
CA LYS A 6 7.94 7.56 18.50
C LYS A 6 7.67 6.29 17.69
N ALA A 7 7.07 6.42 16.51
CA ALA A 7 6.74 5.28 15.66
C ALA A 7 7.09 5.50 14.19
N VAL A 8 7.58 4.43 13.59
CA VAL A 8 7.73 4.27 12.14
C VAL A 8 6.86 3.10 11.70
N VAL A 9 5.92 3.32 10.78
CA VAL A 9 5.04 2.31 10.20
C VAL A 9 5.44 2.09 8.75
N VAL A 10 5.85 0.85 8.44
CA VAL A 10 6.32 0.40 7.14
C VAL A 10 5.28 -0.53 6.53
N LEU A 11 4.85 -0.23 5.31
CA LEU A 11 3.74 -0.92 4.63
C LEU A 11 4.14 -1.58 3.30
N ASN A 12 5.44 -1.83 3.12
CA ASN A 12 6.01 -2.48 1.94
C ASN A 12 7.17 -3.39 2.37
N ARG A 13 7.56 -4.33 1.50
CA ARG A 13 8.84 -5.04 1.64
C ARG A 13 9.96 -4.22 1.01
N THR A 14 11.21 -4.44 1.44
CA THR A 14 12.39 -3.79 0.85
C THR A 14 12.54 -4.15 -0.62
N VAL A 15 12.20 -5.39 -0.99
CA VAL A 15 12.13 -5.90 -2.35
C VAL A 15 10.73 -6.41 -2.65
N GLU A 16 10.17 -5.99 -3.76
CA GLU A 16 8.88 -6.47 -4.27
C GLU A 16 8.99 -6.71 -5.77
N LYS A 17 8.56 -7.89 -6.24
CA LYS A 17 8.67 -8.32 -7.65
C LYS A 17 10.09 -8.08 -8.21
N GLU A 18 11.10 -8.50 -7.44
CA GLU A 18 12.53 -8.39 -7.76
C GLU A 18 13.06 -6.94 -7.87
N SER A 19 12.25 -5.95 -7.53
CA SER A 19 12.61 -4.54 -7.56
C SER A 19 12.77 -4.01 -6.14
N VAL A 20 13.90 -3.34 -5.88
CA VAL A 20 14.11 -2.62 -4.62
C VAL A 20 13.09 -1.48 -4.53
N LYS A 21 12.30 -1.48 -3.44
CA LYS A 21 11.26 -0.48 -3.14
C LYS A 21 11.63 0.42 -1.98
N CYS A 22 12.48 -0.05 -1.09
CA CYS A 22 12.94 0.68 0.08
C CYS A 22 14.32 0.16 0.48
N ALA A 23 15.24 1.07 0.79
CA ALA A 23 16.52 0.70 1.37
C ALA A 23 16.32 -0.01 2.72
N GLN A 24 17.26 -0.89 3.07
CA GLN A 24 17.34 -1.47 4.41
C GLN A 24 17.88 -0.40 5.37
N TYR A 25 16.99 0.45 5.91
CA TYR A 25 17.39 1.60 6.75
C TYR A 25 17.36 1.31 8.25
N TRP A 26 16.94 0.11 8.65
CA TRP A 26 16.93 -0.37 10.03
C TRP A 26 17.87 -1.57 10.17
N PRO A 27 18.44 -1.80 11.37
CA PRO A 27 19.41 -2.86 11.57
C PRO A 27 18.79 -4.24 11.34
N THR A 28 19.57 -5.10 10.69
CA THR A 28 19.41 -6.55 10.68
C THR A 28 20.62 -7.17 11.41
N ASP A 29 20.54 -8.44 11.78
CA ASP A 29 21.53 -9.14 12.63
C ASP A 29 23.00 -8.99 12.15
N ASP A 30 23.20 -8.68 10.86
CA ASP A 30 24.49 -8.60 10.19
C ASP A 30 25.00 -7.17 9.88
N GLN A 31 24.28 -6.10 10.27
CA GLN A 31 24.61 -4.73 9.85
C GLN A 31 24.82 -3.75 11.01
N LYS A 32 26.03 -3.18 11.09
CA LYS A 32 26.32 -2.04 11.98
C LYS A 32 25.68 -0.77 11.43
N MET A 33 24.62 -0.30 12.08
CA MET A 33 23.98 0.98 11.81
C MET A 33 24.08 1.92 13.01
N LEU A 34 23.85 3.23 12.77
CA LEU A 34 23.72 4.23 13.85
C LEU A 34 22.54 3.93 14.78
N PHE A 35 21.55 3.18 14.28
CA PHE A 35 20.45 2.63 15.07
C PHE A 35 20.91 1.33 15.73
N LYS A 36 20.76 1.25 17.06
CA LYS A 36 21.01 0.02 17.79
C LYS A 36 19.67 -0.70 17.98
N ASP A 37 19.65 -2.01 17.69
CA ASP A 37 18.53 -2.84 18.10
C ASP A 37 18.53 -2.97 19.64
N THR A 38 17.35 -2.93 20.25
CA THR A 38 17.19 -3.22 21.68
C THR A 38 17.12 -4.71 21.97
N GLY A 39 17.00 -5.55 20.93
CA GLY A 39 16.80 -6.99 21.03
C GLY A 39 15.34 -7.41 21.17
N PHE A 40 14.40 -6.46 21.22
CA PHE A 40 12.97 -6.75 21.21
C PHE A 40 12.43 -6.84 19.78
N LYS A 41 11.92 -8.02 19.43
CA LYS A 41 11.31 -8.32 18.13
C LYS A 41 10.10 -9.23 18.32
N ASP A 42 8.91 -8.75 17.97
CA ASP A 42 7.66 -9.53 17.95
C ASP A 42 7.29 -9.83 16.50
N VAL A 43 7.53 -11.07 16.05
CA VAL A 43 7.27 -11.52 14.67
C VAL A 43 5.93 -12.25 14.62
N LYS A 44 5.01 -11.77 13.78
CA LYS A 44 3.73 -12.42 13.45
C LYS A 44 3.70 -12.83 11.98
N SER A 45 2.67 -13.57 11.58
CA SER A 45 2.53 -14.05 10.20
C SER A 45 2.48 -12.96 9.13
N TYR A 46 1.96 -11.77 9.45
CA TYR A 46 1.77 -10.65 8.50
C TYR A 46 2.38 -9.31 8.94
N TYR A 47 3.01 -9.26 10.10
CA TYR A 47 3.75 -8.08 10.55
C TYR A 47 4.84 -8.42 11.54
N THR A 48 5.76 -7.49 11.73
CA THR A 48 6.79 -7.54 12.76
C THR A 48 6.84 -6.22 13.51
N VAL A 49 7.11 -6.26 14.81
CA VAL A 49 7.37 -5.07 15.64
C VAL A 49 8.79 -5.13 16.16
N HIS A 50 9.61 -4.13 15.83
CA HIS A 50 10.95 -3.94 16.39
C HIS A 50 10.94 -2.74 17.34
N LEU A 51 11.76 -2.80 18.37
CA LEU A 51 12.04 -1.64 19.22
C LEU A 51 13.48 -1.20 18.98
N LEU A 52 13.64 -0.02 18.38
CA LEU A 52 14.93 0.51 17.95
C LEU A 52 15.38 1.62 18.90
N ARG A 53 16.67 1.65 19.26
CA ARG A 53 17.30 2.74 20.00
C ARG A 53 18.02 3.68 19.04
N LEU A 54 17.49 4.88 18.92
CA LEU A 54 18.10 5.99 18.18
C LEU A 54 18.94 6.84 19.14
N GLU A 55 20.20 7.07 18.79
CA GLU A 55 21.14 7.88 19.56
C GLU A 55 21.61 9.07 18.72
N ASN A 56 21.46 10.27 19.27
CA ASN A 56 22.03 11.48 18.67
C ASN A 56 23.50 11.60 19.09
N ILE A 57 24.40 11.21 18.19
CA ILE A 57 25.85 11.18 18.43
C ILE A 57 26.45 12.51 18.90
N ASN A 58 25.83 13.65 18.56
CA ASN A 58 26.35 14.96 18.93
C ASN A 58 25.96 15.35 20.37
N SER A 59 24.86 14.82 20.88
CA SER A 59 24.28 15.20 22.19
C SER A 59 24.25 14.07 23.21
N GLY A 60 24.43 12.81 22.78
CA GLY A 60 24.20 11.62 23.57
C GLY A 60 22.72 11.32 23.88
N GLU A 61 21.78 12.18 23.46
CA GLU A 61 20.35 11.96 23.69
C GLU A 61 19.89 10.69 22.98
N THR A 62 19.19 9.82 23.70
CA THR A 62 18.68 8.56 23.14
C THR A 62 17.18 8.46 23.25
N ARG A 63 16.56 7.88 22.21
CA ARG A 63 15.12 7.64 22.17
C ARG A 63 14.83 6.25 21.65
N THR A 64 13.72 5.72 22.12
CA THR A 64 13.20 4.44 21.69
C THR A 64 12.13 4.66 20.62
N ILE A 65 12.27 3.97 19.49
CA ILE A 65 11.36 4.04 18.33
C ILE A 65 10.72 2.69 18.13
N SER A 66 9.38 2.65 18.14
CA SER A 66 8.61 1.47 17.74
C SER A 66 8.54 1.41 16.22
N HIS A 67 9.13 0.37 15.63
CA HIS A 67 9.12 0.13 14.20
C HIS A 67 8.13 -0.99 13.89
N PHE A 68 7.04 -0.65 13.21
CA PHE A 68 5.96 -1.56 12.85
C PHE A 68 6.05 -1.87 11.37
N HIS A 69 6.32 -3.11 11.01
CA HIS A 69 6.50 -3.53 9.63
C HIS A 69 5.39 -4.49 9.20
N TYR A 70 4.46 -4.05 8.36
CA TYR A 70 3.47 -4.91 7.73
C TYR A 70 4.11 -5.63 6.53
N THR A 71 4.27 -6.95 6.61
CA THR A 71 5.13 -7.72 5.69
C THR A 71 4.39 -8.32 4.50
N THR A 72 3.08 -8.52 4.60
CA THR A 72 2.26 -9.19 3.57
C THR A 72 1.34 -8.26 2.79
N TRP A 73 1.57 -6.95 2.84
CA TRP A 73 0.82 -6.02 1.99
C TRP A 73 1.24 -6.25 0.52
N PRO A 74 0.30 -6.45 -0.42
CA PRO A 74 0.63 -6.67 -1.83
C PRO A 74 0.85 -5.35 -2.60
N ASP A 75 1.83 -5.32 -3.51
CA ASP A 75 2.08 -4.18 -4.38
C ASP A 75 0.84 -3.81 -5.19
N PHE A 76 0.46 -2.53 -5.15
CA PHE A 76 -0.70 -1.97 -5.85
C PHE A 76 -2.07 -2.58 -5.46
N GLY A 77 -2.10 -3.45 -4.44
CA GLY A 77 -3.30 -4.06 -3.91
C GLY A 77 -3.72 -3.48 -2.57
N ALA A 78 -4.61 -4.21 -1.92
CA ALA A 78 -5.03 -4.00 -0.54
C ALA A 78 -4.81 -5.30 0.26
N PRO A 79 -4.73 -5.23 1.61
CA PRO A 79 -4.66 -6.43 2.43
C PRO A 79 -5.83 -7.38 2.12
N GLU A 80 -5.57 -8.69 2.14
CA GLU A 80 -6.59 -9.70 1.84
C GLU A 80 -7.76 -9.66 2.84
N SER A 81 -7.47 -9.31 4.09
CA SER A 81 -8.43 -9.30 5.17
C SER A 81 -8.43 -7.95 5.92
N PRO A 82 -9.60 -7.31 6.09
CA PRO A 82 -9.74 -6.22 7.04
C PRO A 82 -9.33 -6.59 8.48
N ALA A 83 -9.38 -7.88 8.85
CA ALA A 83 -9.01 -8.37 10.18
C ALA A 83 -7.52 -8.26 10.48
N SER A 84 -6.66 -8.71 9.56
CA SER A 84 -5.20 -8.56 9.73
C SER A 84 -4.79 -7.08 9.73
N PHE A 85 -5.36 -6.28 8.83
CA PHE A 85 -5.13 -4.84 8.81
C PHE A 85 -5.54 -4.15 10.10
N LEU A 86 -6.77 -4.40 10.59
CA LEU A 86 -7.27 -3.75 11.80
C LEU A 86 -6.52 -4.21 13.05
N ASN A 87 -6.15 -5.48 13.15
CA ASN A 87 -5.32 -5.98 14.25
C ASN A 87 -3.95 -5.27 14.27
N PHE A 88 -3.30 -5.14 13.11
CA PHE A 88 -2.06 -4.37 13.01
C PHE A 88 -2.26 -2.90 13.39
N LEU A 89 -3.30 -2.24 12.87
CA LEU A 89 -3.61 -0.84 13.21
C LEU A 89 -3.82 -0.65 14.71
N PHE A 90 -4.57 -1.56 15.35
CA PHE A 90 -4.78 -1.51 16.79
C PHE A 90 -3.50 -1.78 17.57
N LYS A 91 -2.64 -2.70 17.10
CA LYS A 91 -1.32 -2.90 17.70
C LYS A 91 -0.47 -1.63 17.67
N VAL A 92 -0.51 -0.86 16.58
CA VAL A 92 0.15 0.46 16.49
C VAL A 92 -0.47 1.43 17.49
N ARG A 93 -1.80 1.52 17.59
CA ARG A 93 -2.49 2.42 18.54
C ARG A 93 -2.24 2.06 20.01
N GLU A 94 -2.34 0.79 20.36
CA GLU A 94 -2.15 0.26 21.72
C GLU A 94 -0.74 0.50 22.26
N SER A 95 0.26 0.68 21.38
CA SER A 95 1.60 1.09 21.80
C SER A 95 1.68 2.51 22.38
N GLY A 96 0.63 3.31 22.23
CA GLY A 96 0.60 4.73 22.62
C GLY A 96 1.43 5.65 21.71
N SER A 97 2.08 5.12 20.67
CA SER A 97 2.97 5.90 19.81
C SER A 97 2.27 6.92 18.90
N LEU A 98 0.94 6.83 18.75
CA LEU A 98 0.12 7.79 18.01
C LEU A 98 -0.54 8.85 18.92
N ASN A 99 -0.22 8.86 20.21
CA ASN A 99 -0.78 9.82 21.16
C ASN A 99 -0.21 11.24 20.94
N PRO A 100 -0.97 12.29 21.30
CA PRO A 100 -0.59 13.69 21.05
C PRO A 100 0.60 14.19 21.89
N ASP A 101 1.05 13.45 22.90
CA ASP A 101 2.25 13.72 23.70
C ASP A 101 3.55 13.40 22.94
N HIS A 102 3.44 12.82 21.75
CA HIS A 102 4.55 12.53 20.86
C HIS A 102 4.46 13.34 19.57
N GLY A 103 5.59 13.45 18.88
CA GLY A 103 5.57 14.00 17.54
C GLY A 103 4.96 13.02 16.53
N PRO A 104 4.62 13.47 15.32
CA PRO A 104 3.90 12.67 14.34
C PRO A 104 4.60 11.33 14.03
N ALA A 105 3.83 10.25 13.99
CA ALA A 105 4.33 8.97 13.50
C ALA A 105 4.71 9.08 12.01
N VAL A 106 5.80 8.43 11.64
CA VAL A 106 6.25 8.35 10.25
C VAL A 106 5.60 7.12 9.62
N ILE A 107 4.79 7.31 8.59
CA ILE A 107 4.13 6.21 7.87
C ILE A 107 4.64 6.24 6.43
N HIS A 108 5.20 5.13 5.95
CA HIS A 108 5.66 5.04 4.57
C HIS A 108 5.38 3.68 3.93
N CYS A 109 5.41 3.68 2.61
CA CYS A 109 5.50 2.50 1.76
C CYS A 109 6.67 2.74 0.79
N SER A 110 6.57 2.35 -0.49
CA SER A 110 7.55 2.75 -1.51
C SER A 110 7.47 4.25 -1.86
N GLU A 111 6.30 4.70 -2.31
CA GLU A 111 6.05 6.11 -2.72
C GLU A 111 5.45 6.95 -1.58
N GLY A 112 5.02 6.30 -0.49
CA GLY A 112 4.37 6.94 0.65
C GLY A 112 2.97 7.51 0.34
N THR A 113 2.24 6.93 -0.61
CA THR A 113 0.95 7.46 -1.10
C THR A 113 -0.17 6.41 -1.08
N GLY A 114 0.01 5.26 -1.72
CA GLY A 114 -0.99 4.20 -1.82
C GLY A 114 -1.31 3.56 -0.46
N CYS A 115 -0.47 2.62 -0.01
CA CYS A 115 -0.68 1.91 1.25
C CYS A 115 -0.69 2.86 2.45
N SER A 116 0.21 3.85 2.47
CA SER A 116 0.25 4.88 3.51
C SER A 116 -1.05 5.68 3.57
N GLY A 117 -1.62 6.06 2.42
CA GLY A 117 -2.90 6.76 2.37
C GLY A 117 -4.05 5.92 2.90
N THR A 118 -4.10 4.63 2.56
CA THR A 118 -5.09 3.69 3.10
C THR A 118 -4.98 3.58 4.61
N PHE A 119 -3.77 3.36 5.14
CA PHE A 119 -3.54 3.26 6.58
C PHE A 119 -3.98 4.52 7.31
N SER A 120 -3.48 5.68 6.88
CA SER A 120 -3.78 6.97 7.51
C SER A 120 -5.26 7.35 7.42
N LEU A 121 -5.94 7.03 6.31
CA LEU A 121 -7.36 7.36 6.14
C LEU A 121 -8.25 6.51 7.04
N VAL A 122 -8.01 5.20 7.12
CA VAL A 122 -8.76 4.33 8.04
C VAL A 122 -8.56 4.82 9.47
N ASP A 123 -7.30 5.02 9.87
CA ASP A 123 -6.95 5.50 11.20
C ASP A 123 -7.68 6.81 11.58
N THR A 124 -7.59 7.81 10.70
CA THR A 124 -8.24 9.12 10.89
C THR A 124 -9.75 8.97 11.03
N CYS A 125 -10.38 8.15 10.18
CA CYS A 125 -11.82 7.93 10.26
C CYS A 125 -12.22 7.24 11.56
N LEU A 126 -11.46 6.25 12.03
CA LEU A 126 -11.77 5.58 13.30
C LEU A 126 -11.66 6.52 14.51
N VAL A 127 -10.72 7.47 14.50
CA VAL A 127 -10.60 8.51 15.54
C VAL A 127 -11.79 9.45 15.53
N LEU A 128 -12.14 10.01 14.37
CA LEU A 128 -13.26 10.94 14.23
C LEU A 128 -14.57 10.27 14.65
N MET A 129 -14.77 9.00 14.26
CA MET A 129 -15.95 8.23 14.65
C MET A 129 -15.99 7.97 16.16
N GLY A 130 -14.83 7.79 16.79
CA GLY A 130 -14.73 7.65 18.24
C GLY A 130 -15.12 8.91 19.00
N LYS A 131 -15.10 10.08 18.35
CA LYS A 131 -15.56 11.36 18.91
C LYS A 131 -17.05 11.62 18.69
N GLY A 132 -17.75 10.73 17.98
CA GLY A 132 -19.17 10.88 17.64
C GLY A 132 -19.43 11.62 16.32
N ASP A 133 -18.39 11.90 15.53
CA ASP A 133 -18.54 12.66 14.28
C ASP A 133 -19.22 11.84 13.17
N TYR A 134 -20.11 12.48 12.42
CA TYR A 134 -20.57 11.94 11.13
C TYR A 134 -19.43 12.03 10.11
N ILE A 135 -19.05 10.90 9.53
CA ILE A 135 -17.89 10.83 8.63
C ILE A 135 -18.31 10.72 7.17
N ASN A 136 -17.89 11.71 6.39
CA ASN A 136 -17.78 11.59 4.94
C ASN A 136 -16.35 11.19 4.55
N ILE A 137 -16.12 9.90 4.32
CA ILE A 137 -14.80 9.33 4.01
C ILE A 137 -14.16 10.00 2.79
N LYS A 138 -14.96 10.30 1.75
CA LYS A 138 -14.49 11.01 0.56
C LYS A 138 -13.97 12.40 0.93
N GLN A 139 -14.69 13.14 1.77
CA GLN A 139 -14.26 14.49 2.18
C GLN A 139 -13.00 14.45 3.05
N VAL A 140 -12.87 13.46 3.94
CA VAL A 140 -11.64 13.25 4.73
C VAL A 140 -10.45 12.98 3.80
N LEU A 141 -10.60 12.06 2.83
CA LEU A 141 -9.55 11.78 1.84
C LEU A 141 -9.16 13.02 1.02
N LEU A 142 -10.15 13.79 0.54
CA LEU A 142 -9.89 15.03 -0.21
C LEU A 142 -9.14 16.06 0.65
N ASN A 143 -9.46 16.16 1.93
CA ASN A 143 -8.73 17.03 2.85
C ASN A 143 -7.30 16.53 3.09
N MET A 144 -7.07 15.23 3.29
CA MET A 144 -5.74 14.66 3.43
C MET A 144 -4.87 14.88 2.18
N ARG A 145 -5.49 14.82 0.99
CA ARG A 145 -4.80 15.06 -0.29
C ARG A 145 -4.29 16.49 -0.48
N LYS A 146 -4.75 17.45 0.36
CA LYS A 146 -4.18 18.81 0.41
C LYS A 146 -2.76 18.82 1.00
N TYR A 147 -2.42 17.84 1.85
CA TYR A 147 -1.12 17.75 2.51
C TYR A 147 -0.15 16.81 1.78
N ARG A 148 -0.68 15.80 1.07
CA ARG A 148 0.13 14.92 0.22
C ARG A 148 -0.70 14.45 -0.96
N MET A 149 -0.25 14.72 -2.18
CA MET A 149 -0.95 14.30 -3.39
C MET A 149 -0.95 12.76 -3.53
N GLY A 150 -1.92 12.22 -4.27
CA GLY A 150 -1.92 10.81 -4.66
C GLY A 150 -2.25 9.80 -3.57
N LEU A 151 -2.67 10.23 -2.37
CA LEU A 151 -3.12 9.28 -1.33
C LEU A 151 -4.24 8.39 -1.84
N ILE A 152 -4.10 7.08 -1.66
CA ILE A 152 -4.96 6.04 -2.26
C ILE A 152 -4.89 6.08 -3.79
N GLN A 153 -4.19 5.11 -4.37
CA GLN A 153 -3.84 5.08 -5.79
C GLN A 153 -4.79 4.21 -6.63
N THR A 154 -5.45 3.21 -6.03
CA THR A 154 -6.33 2.29 -6.75
C THR A 154 -7.76 2.29 -6.22
N PRO A 155 -8.77 1.98 -7.05
CA PRO A 155 -10.14 1.77 -6.59
C PRO A 155 -10.25 0.70 -5.50
N ASP A 156 -9.43 -0.35 -5.58
CA ASP A 156 -9.42 -1.45 -4.61
C ASP A 156 -8.95 -0.99 -3.23
N GLN A 157 -7.94 -0.10 -3.16
CA GLN A 157 -7.51 0.52 -1.90
C GLN A 157 -8.61 1.38 -1.28
N LEU A 158 -9.35 2.13 -2.11
CA LEU A 158 -10.50 2.91 -1.63
C LEU A 158 -11.61 1.97 -1.12
N ARG A 159 -11.97 0.95 -1.90
CA ARG A 159 -12.97 -0.06 -1.48
C ARG A 159 -12.57 -0.74 -0.17
N PHE A 160 -11.31 -1.13 -0.04
CA PHE A 160 -10.77 -1.73 1.18
C PHE A 160 -10.87 -0.78 2.37
N THR A 161 -10.60 0.51 2.19
CA THR A 161 -10.76 1.53 3.25
C THR A 161 -12.17 1.50 3.82
N TYR A 162 -13.21 1.48 2.96
CA TYR A 162 -14.60 1.38 3.41
C TYR A 162 -14.85 0.07 4.17
N MET A 163 -14.36 -1.06 3.63
CA MET A 163 -14.50 -2.36 4.28
C MET A 163 -13.87 -2.38 5.68
N ALA A 164 -12.66 -1.85 5.83
CA ALA A 164 -11.98 -1.77 7.13
C ALA A 164 -12.73 -0.89 8.13
N ILE A 165 -13.23 0.28 7.71
CA ILE A 165 -13.99 1.17 8.60
C ILE A 165 -15.31 0.52 9.05
N ILE A 166 -16.06 -0.09 8.13
CA ILE A 166 -17.31 -0.79 8.44
C ILE A 166 -17.04 -1.93 9.40
N ALA A 167 -16.03 -2.75 9.11
CA ALA A 167 -15.75 -3.92 9.92
C ALA A 167 -15.25 -3.54 11.33
N SER A 168 -14.51 -2.43 11.48
CA SER A 168 -14.16 -1.89 12.80
C SER A 168 -15.40 -1.47 13.61
N LYS A 169 -16.44 -0.93 12.97
CA LYS A 169 -17.70 -0.63 13.68
C LYS A 169 -18.36 -1.91 14.20
N CYS A 170 -18.40 -2.97 13.40
CA CYS A 170 -18.96 -4.25 13.81
C CYS A 170 -18.25 -4.81 15.06
N ILE A 171 -16.92 -4.71 15.12
CA ILE A 171 -16.13 -5.12 16.29
C ILE A 171 -16.47 -4.32 17.56
N LYS A 172 -16.74 -3.02 17.42
CA LYS A 172 -17.10 -2.16 18.57
C LYS A 172 -18.51 -2.43 19.09
N VAL A 173 -19.44 -2.79 18.20
CA VAL A 173 -20.84 -3.07 18.56
C VAL A 173 -20.98 -4.41 19.28
N ASP A 174 -20.16 -5.40 18.91
CA ASP A 174 -20.20 -6.72 19.51
C ASP A 174 -18.79 -7.17 19.91
N SER A 175 -18.48 -7.09 21.21
CA SER A 175 -17.19 -7.50 21.75
C SER A 175 -16.92 -8.99 21.58
N SER A 176 -17.94 -9.84 21.37
CA SER A 176 -17.73 -11.26 21.08
C SER A 176 -17.01 -11.47 19.74
N ILE A 177 -17.20 -10.53 18.81
CA ILE A 177 -16.53 -10.51 17.51
C ILE A 177 -15.02 -10.30 17.68
N GLN A 178 -14.53 -9.58 18.70
CA GLN A 178 -13.09 -9.39 18.92
C GLN A 178 -12.31 -10.70 19.05
N LYS A 179 -12.89 -11.71 19.68
CA LYS A 179 -12.25 -13.03 19.87
C LYS A 179 -12.06 -13.73 18.52
N TRP A 180 -13.11 -13.78 17.72
CA TRP A 180 -13.09 -14.35 16.37
C TRP A 180 -12.14 -13.58 15.43
N TRP A 181 -11.99 -12.28 15.64
CA TRP A 181 -11.13 -11.45 14.78
C TRP A 181 -9.65 -11.77 14.92
N LYS A 182 -9.17 -12.07 16.13
CA LYS A 182 -7.80 -12.57 16.31
C LYS A 182 -7.61 -13.89 15.56
N GLU A 183 -8.59 -14.79 15.63
CA GLU A 183 -8.57 -16.06 14.89
C GLU A 183 -8.58 -15.84 13.36
N PHE A 184 -9.45 -14.97 12.84
CA PHE A 184 -9.50 -14.63 11.41
C PHE A 184 -8.27 -13.89 10.89
N SER A 185 -7.56 -13.17 11.77
CA SER A 185 -6.29 -12.52 11.40
C SER A 185 -5.18 -13.53 11.12
N LYS A 186 -5.28 -14.74 11.67
CA LYS A 186 -4.27 -15.81 11.56
C LYS A 186 -2.86 -15.36 11.99
N GLU A 187 -2.76 -14.45 12.97
CA GLU A 187 -1.49 -13.83 13.41
C GLU A 187 -0.47 -14.83 13.97
N ASN A 188 -0.94 -15.92 14.56
CA ASN A 188 -0.12 -16.96 15.20
C ASN A 188 0.36 -18.05 14.22
N LEU A 189 0.01 -17.97 12.93
CA LEU A 189 0.60 -18.85 11.94
C LEU A 189 2.09 -18.54 11.77
N ALA A 190 2.87 -19.54 11.34
CA ALA A 190 4.25 -19.31 10.98
C ALA A 190 4.35 -18.21 9.90
N PRO A 191 5.34 -17.31 9.97
CA PRO A 191 5.61 -16.38 8.89
C PRO A 191 5.79 -17.14 7.58
N ALA A 192 5.18 -16.66 6.50
CA ALA A 192 5.45 -17.20 5.18
C ALA A 192 6.92 -16.86 4.83
N PHE A 193 7.82 -17.84 4.91
CA PHE A 193 9.19 -17.68 4.45
C PHE A 193 9.18 -17.70 2.92
N ASP A 194 9.35 -16.53 2.32
CA ASP A 194 9.67 -16.44 0.90
C ASP A 194 11.19 -16.56 0.78
N HIS A 195 11.68 -17.75 0.41
CA HIS A 195 13.09 -17.99 0.14
C HIS A 195 13.47 -17.32 -1.19
N SER A 196 13.72 -16.02 -1.16
CA SER A 196 14.51 -15.37 -2.21
C SER A 196 15.93 -15.18 -1.67
N PRO A 197 16.96 -15.83 -2.25
CA PRO A 197 18.33 -15.64 -1.81
C PRO A 197 18.72 -14.18 -1.99
N ASN A 198 19.10 -13.53 -0.89
CA ASN A 198 19.66 -12.18 -0.87
C ASN A 198 20.90 -12.14 -1.78
N LYS A 199 20.73 -11.72 -3.04
CA LYS A 199 21.85 -11.31 -3.88
C LYS A 199 22.26 -9.92 -3.40
N ILE A 200 23.28 -9.87 -2.57
CA ILE A 200 23.91 -8.64 -2.10
C ILE A 200 24.43 -7.90 -3.34
N MET A 201 23.67 -6.92 -3.84
CA MET A 201 24.20 -5.90 -4.74
C MET A 201 24.83 -4.82 -3.85
N THR A 202 26.15 -4.68 -3.95
CA THR A 202 26.90 -3.61 -3.33
C THR A 202 26.50 -2.28 -3.97
N GLU A 203 25.76 -1.45 -3.24
CA GLU A 203 25.50 -0.06 -3.62
C GLU A 203 26.80 0.75 -3.52
N LYS A 204 27.29 1.26 -4.66
CA LYS A 204 28.37 2.26 -4.68
C LYS A 204 27.76 3.65 -4.46
N TYR A 205 28.13 4.26 -3.35
CA TYR A 205 27.84 5.66 -3.02
C TYR A 205 28.54 6.58 -4.03
N ASN A 206 27.78 7.44 -4.72
CA ASN A 206 28.34 8.46 -5.60
C ASN A 206 28.73 9.68 -4.75
N GLY A 207 30.00 9.73 -4.35
CA GLY A 207 30.59 10.84 -3.63
C GLY A 207 32.11 10.88 -3.79
N ASN A 208 32.58 11.85 -4.57
CA ASN A 208 33.96 12.32 -4.75
C ASN A 208 34.95 11.47 -5.57
N ARG A 209 35.43 12.17 -6.61
CA ARG A 209 36.46 11.82 -7.58
C ARG A 209 37.84 12.16 -7.00
N ILE A 210 38.69 11.16 -6.78
CA ILE A 210 40.16 11.28 -6.79
C ILE A 210 40.69 9.97 -7.40
N GLY A 211 41.55 10.09 -8.42
CA GLY A 211 41.95 9.00 -9.31
C GLY A 211 43.23 8.23 -8.90
N LEU A 212 43.62 7.37 -9.85
CA LEU A 212 44.79 6.45 -9.92
C LEU A 212 44.51 5.09 -9.24
N GLU A 213 44.71 3.92 -9.83
CA GLU A 213 45.36 3.47 -11.08
C GLU A 213 44.75 2.12 -11.52
N GLU A 214 44.94 1.79 -12.80
CA GLU A 214 44.41 0.61 -13.50
C GLU A 214 45.04 -0.72 -13.05
N GLU A 215 44.25 -1.79 -13.02
CA GLU A 215 44.70 -3.11 -13.51
C GLU A 215 43.54 -3.80 -14.25
N LYS A 216 43.73 -3.96 -15.56
CA LYS A 216 42.89 -4.77 -16.45
C LYS A 216 43.06 -6.24 -16.10
N LEU A 217 41.98 -7.05 -16.14
CA LEU A 217 42.01 -8.41 -16.69
C LEU A 217 40.59 -8.96 -16.95
N THR A 218 40.41 -9.50 -18.15
CA THR A 218 39.36 -10.42 -18.65
C THR A 218 37.96 -9.86 -18.98
N ASP A 219 37.93 -9.17 -20.12
CA ASP A 219 36.78 -8.97 -21.02
C ASP A 219 36.63 -10.24 -21.88
N ASP A 220 35.44 -10.85 -21.93
CA ASP A 220 34.97 -11.85 -22.93
C ASP A 220 33.79 -12.72 -22.43
N ARG A 221 33.52 -12.80 -21.12
CA ARG A 221 32.31 -13.52 -20.60
C ARG A 221 31.05 -12.66 -20.52
N TYR A 222 31.18 -11.34 -20.49
CA TYR A 222 30.07 -10.42 -20.25
C TYR A 222 29.21 -10.12 -21.49
N THR A 223 29.77 -10.22 -22.69
CA THR A 223 29.09 -9.86 -23.94
C THR A 223 28.09 -10.93 -24.45
N MET A 224 28.23 -12.19 -24.02
CA MET A 224 27.29 -13.27 -24.38
C MET A 224 26.02 -13.26 -23.50
N GLU A 225 26.15 -12.97 -22.20
CA GLU A 225 25.00 -12.91 -21.27
C GLU A 225 24.12 -11.68 -21.52
N GLU A 226 24.69 -10.51 -21.81
CA GLU A 226 23.93 -9.30 -22.13
C GLU A 226 23.09 -9.44 -23.40
N ASN A 227 23.58 -10.15 -24.41
CA ASN A 227 22.84 -10.39 -25.65
C ASN A 227 21.69 -11.37 -25.45
N SER A 228 21.86 -12.40 -24.61
CA SER A 228 20.81 -13.34 -24.24
C SER A 228 19.71 -12.66 -23.41
N GLU A 229 20.09 -11.84 -22.42
CA GLU A 229 19.12 -11.07 -21.63
C GLU A 229 18.35 -10.04 -22.47
N ASN A 230 19.01 -9.36 -23.40
CA ASN A 230 18.34 -8.40 -24.28
C ASN A 230 17.38 -9.08 -25.26
N ALA A 231 17.70 -10.30 -25.74
CA ALA A 231 16.80 -11.10 -26.56
C ALA A 231 15.57 -11.56 -25.76
N LEU A 232 15.77 -12.02 -24.53
CA LEU A 232 14.69 -12.44 -23.64
C LEU A 232 13.77 -11.28 -23.25
N ARG A 233 14.33 -10.10 -22.94
CA ARG A 233 13.57 -8.87 -22.66
C ARG A 233 12.75 -8.43 -23.87
N LYS A 234 13.27 -8.52 -25.09
CA LYS A 234 12.52 -8.23 -26.33
C LYS A 234 11.35 -9.20 -26.52
N HIS A 235 11.55 -10.49 -26.28
CA HIS A 235 10.48 -11.50 -26.38
C HIS A 235 9.34 -11.23 -25.39
N ILE A 236 9.68 -10.95 -24.12
CA ILE A 236 8.69 -10.64 -23.07
C ILE A 236 7.89 -9.36 -23.41
N LEU A 237 8.53 -8.37 -24.04
CA LEU A 237 7.89 -7.13 -24.43
C LEU A 237 6.93 -7.32 -25.61
N GLU A 238 7.29 -8.16 -26.58
CA GLU A 238 6.41 -8.52 -27.71
C GLU A 238 5.23 -9.40 -27.27
N ASP A 239 5.43 -10.34 -26.35
CA ASP A 239 4.34 -11.13 -25.75
C ASP A 239 3.35 -10.26 -24.96
N ARG A 240 3.85 -9.23 -24.27
CA ARG A 240 3.00 -8.24 -23.58
C ARG A 240 2.20 -7.38 -24.55
N LYS A 241 2.80 -6.96 -25.67
CA LYS A 241 2.10 -6.21 -26.72
C LYS A 241 1.03 -7.06 -27.40
N SER A 242 1.33 -8.32 -27.74
CA SER A 242 0.38 -9.24 -28.38
C SER A 242 -0.81 -9.56 -27.47
N THR A 243 -0.55 -9.82 -26.18
CA THR A 243 -1.58 -10.07 -25.18
C THR A 243 -2.48 -8.84 -24.97
N THR A 244 -1.89 -7.64 -24.94
CA THR A 244 -2.65 -6.39 -24.81
C THR A 244 -3.50 -6.12 -26.05
N ALA A 245 -2.96 -6.34 -27.24
CA ALA A 245 -3.69 -6.19 -28.50
C ALA A 245 -4.89 -7.16 -28.58
N GLN A 246 -4.71 -8.42 -28.18
CA GLN A 246 -5.80 -9.40 -28.11
C GLN A 246 -6.91 -8.99 -27.13
N LYS A 247 -6.55 -8.50 -25.94
CA LYS A 247 -7.53 -8.00 -24.95
C LYS A 247 -8.32 -6.80 -25.46
N VAL A 248 -7.65 -5.86 -26.13
CA VAL A 248 -8.30 -4.69 -26.74
C VAL A 248 -9.25 -5.13 -27.86
N GLN A 249 -8.86 -6.11 -28.68
CA GLN A 249 -9.71 -6.64 -29.75
C GLN A 249 -10.96 -7.37 -29.22
N GLN A 250 -10.82 -8.18 -28.16
CA GLN A 250 -11.96 -8.80 -27.48
C GLN A 250 -12.90 -7.76 -26.87
N MET A 251 -12.37 -6.68 -26.29
CA MET A 251 -13.18 -5.61 -25.71
C MET A 251 -13.97 -4.85 -26.79
N LYS A 252 -13.35 -4.58 -27.95
CA LYS A 252 -14.03 -3.98 -29.12
C LYS A 252 -15.15 -4.89 -29.66
N GLN A 253 -14.94 -6.19 -29.72
CA GLN A 253 -15.97 -7.14 -30.15
C GLN A 253 -17.17 -7.15 -29.19
N ARG A 254 -16.93 -7.17 -27.88
CA ARG A 254 -18.00 -7.12 -26.86
C ARG A 254 -18.80 -5.82 -26.91
N LEU A 255 -18.13 -4.69 -27.12
CA LEU A 255 -18.81 -3.39 -27.28
C LEU A 255 -19.72 -3.36 -28.51
N ASN A 256 -19.23 -3.90 -29.64
CA ASN A 256 -19.98 -3.96 -30.88
C ASN A 256 -21.19 -4.93 -30.77
N GLU A 257 -21.02 -6.06 -30.07
CA GLU A 257 -22.12 -7.00 -29.80
C GLU A 257 -23.19 -6.37 -28.89
N ASN A 258 -22.79 -5.61 -27.87
CA ASN A 258 -23.70 -4.87 -27.00
C ASN A 258 -24.43 -3.73 -27.74
N GLU A 259 -23.80 -3.09 -28.72
CA GLU A 259 -24.48 -2.13 -29.60
C GLU A 259 -25.48 -2.79 -30.54
N ARG A 260 -25.15 -3.96 -31.09
CA ARG A 260 -26.08 -4.73 -31.94
C ARG A 260 -27.30 -5.20 -31.16
N LYS A 261 -27.10 -5.71 -29.93
CA LYS A 261 -28.21 -6.10 -29.03
C LYS A 261 -29.12 -4.93 -28.69
N ARG A 262 -28.54 -3.76 -28.39
CA ARG A 262 -29.32 -2.52 -28.15
C ARG A 262 -30.13 -2.07 -29.36
N LYS A 263 -29.61 -2.24 -30.58
CA LYS A 263 -30.32 -1.91 -31.83
C LYS A 263 -31.41 -2.94 -32.19
N SER A 264 -31.27 -4.20 -31.78
CA SER A 264 -32.30 -5.23 -31.98
C SER A 264 -33.43 -5.17 -30.94
N GLU A 265 -33.16 -4.61 -29.76
CA GLU A 265 -34.13 -4.50 -28.65
C GLU A 265 -34.96 -3.20 -28.68
N THR A 266 -34.63 -2.24 -29.56
CA THR A 266 -35.47 -1.06 -29.83
C THR A 266 -36.50 -1.38 -30.92
N PRO A 267 -37.81 -1.43 -30.63
CA PRO A 267 -38.83 -1.47 -31.67
C PRO A 267 -38.76 -0.17 -32.47
N SER A 268 -38.82 -0.27 -33.80
CA SER A 268 -38.97 0.90 -34.66
C SER A 268 -40.25 1.64 -34.30
N LEU A 269 -40.14 2.79 -33.62
CA LEU A 269 -41.22 3.75 -33.53
C LEU A 269 -41.35 4.38 -34.92
N SER A 270 -42.20 3.77 -35.74
CA SER A 270 -42.70 4.40 -36.95
C SER A 270 -43.48 5.65 -36.55
N LEU A 271 -43.02 6.78 -37.06
CA LEU A 271 -43.73 8.04 -37.03
C LEU A 271 -45.03 7.86 -37.83
N THR A 272 -46.17 7.68 -37.16
CA THR A 272 -47.48 8.02 -37.74
C THR A 272 -48.39 8.58 -36.67
N ALA A 273 -49.05 9.68 -37.05
CA ALA A 273 -49.73 10.65 -36.22
C ALA A 273 -51.01 10.13 -35.52
N MET A 274 -51.37 10.84 -34.44
CA MET A 274 -52.67 11.49 -34.18
C MET A 274 -53.16 11.26 -32.75
N GLY A 275 -53.62 12.34 -32.09
CA GLY A 275 -54.58 12.23 -30.99
C GLY A 275 -54.22 13.01 -29.74
N TYR A 276 -54.55 14.29 -29.77
CA TYR A 276 -54.91 15.18 -28.66
C TYR A 276 -55.25 14.48 -27.32
N GLU A 277 -54.67 14.94 -26.22
CA GLU A 277 -55.44 15.50 -25.10
C GLU A 277 -54.53 16.20 -24.08
N THR A 278 -54.76 17.50 -23.95
CA THR A 278 -54.32 18.38 -22.88
C THR A 278 -54.89 17.94 -21.54
N PHE A 279 -54.04 17.68 -20.54
CA PHE A 279 -54.44 17.75 -19.13
C PHE A 279 -53.59 18.77 -18.37
N LEU A 280 -54.31 19.79 -17.91
CA LEU A 280 -53.89 20.91 -17.08
C LEU A 280 -53.41 20.44 -15.71
N PHE A 281 -52.25 20.95 -15.28
CA PHE A 281 -51.84 21.00 -13.88
C PHE A 281 -52.57 22.14 -13.16
N PRO A 282 -53.16 21.94 -11.97
CA PRO A 282 -53.42 23.04 -11.05
C PRO A 282 -52.18 23.28 -10.17
N LYS A 283 -51.64 24.50 -10.28
CA LYS A 283 -50.82 25.15 -9.24
C LYS A 283 -51.75 25.75 -8.20
N THR A 284 -51.40 25.61 -6.92
CA THR A 284 -51.69 26.55 -5.81
C THR A 284 -50.80 26.12 -4.64
N PHE A 285 -49.77 26.92 -4.33
CA PHE A 285 -49.69 27.93 -3.27
C PHE A 285 -49.37 27.32 -1.90
#